data_AF-A0A961WBK9-F1
#
_entry.id   AF-A0A961WBK9-F1
#
_cell.length_a   1.000
_cell.length_b   1.000
_cell.length_c   1.000
_cell.angle_alpha   90.00
_cell.angle_beta   90.00
_cell.angle_gamma   90.00
#
_symmetry.space_group_name_H-M   'P 1'
#
loop_
_entity.id
_entity.type
_entity.pdbx_description
1 polymer ?
#
loop_
_entity_poly.entity_id
_entity_poly.type
_entity_poly.pdbx_seq_one_letter_code
_entity_poly.pdbx_strand_id
1 'polypeptide(L)'
;MARPGVYSRNLDDRARRREAAQRLAAANAVLSWRRLKLDIWQGRSYVLAAPTGGAAVFEALSHLWPEAEKLAGRDFDPLDEGLIAWMQDRRA
;
A
#
# COMPACT_ATOMS: atom_id res chain seq x y z
N MET A 1 28.38 -13.51 3.55
CA MET A 1 28.25 -12.76 2.29
C MET A 1 26.78 -12.53 2.01
N ALA A 2 26.33 -11.27 1.93
CA ALA A 2 24.94 -10.93 1.59
C ALA A 2 24.68 -11.28 0.13
N ARG A 3 23.60 -12.04 -0.14
CA ARG A 3 23.20 -12.42 -1.51
C ARG A 3 22.26 -11.33 -2.05
N PRO A 4 22.59 -10.67 -3.18
CA PRO A 4 21.66 -9.73 -3.81
C PRO A 4 20.40 -10.49 -4.24
N GLY A 5 19.23 -10.00 -3.84
CA GLY A 5 17.93 -10.61 -4.16
C GLY A 5 17.33 -11.55 -3.10
N VAL A 6 18.08 -11.88 -2.03
CA VAL A 6 17.52 -12.62 -0.88
C VAL A 6 17.00 -11.62 0.14
N TYR A 7 15.84 -11.90 0.77
CA TYR A 7 15.29 -11.11 1.88
C TYR A 7 16.41 -10.73 2.85
N SER A 8 16.84 -9.46 2.78
CA SER A 8 17.85 -8.92 3.66
C SER A 8 17.28 -9.00 5.06
N ARG A 9 17.98 -9.70 5.96
CA ARG A 9 17.76 -9.53 7.39
C ARG A 9 18.15 -8.07 7.64
N ASN A 10 17.17 -7.17 7.59
CA ASN A 10 17.36 -5.73 7.75
C ASN A 10 17.73 -5.48 9.22
N LEU A 11 19.03 -5.62 9.49
CA LEU A 11 19.62 -5.59 10.83
C LEU A 11 19.67 -4.17 11.41
N ASP A 12 19.39 -3.14 10.61
CA ASP A 12 19.34 -1.74 11.06
C ASP A 12 17.94 -1.11 10.89
N ASP A 13 17.61 -0.17 11.79
CA ASP A 13 16.30 0.48 11.84
C ASP A 13 16.04 1.39 10.64
N ARG A 14 17.09 1.95 10.01
CA ARG A 14 16.91 2.81 8.84
C ARG A 14 16.52 2.01 7.61
N ALA A 15 17.12 0.84 7.38
CA ALA A 15 16.74 -0.06 6.30
C ALA A 15 15.29 -0.51 6.45
N ARG A 16 14.86 -0.85 7.67
CA ARG A 16 13.45 -1.20 7.94
C ARG A 16 12.50 -0.06 7.62
N ARG A 17 12.81 1.17 8.04
CA ARG A 17 12.00 2.36 7.71
C ARG A 17 11.97 2.65 6.22
N ARG A 18 13.10 2.51 5.52
CA ARG A 18 13.17 2.71 4.06
C ARG A 18 12.34 1.67 3.31
N GLU A 19 12.42 0.41 3.72
CA GLU A 19 11.62 -0.67 3.13
C GLU A 19 10.13 -0.44 3.37
N ALA A 20 9.75 -0.06 4.59
CA ALA A 20 8.36 0.28 4.91
C ALA A 20 7.84 1.43 4.03
N ALA A 21 8.63 2.50 3.88
CA ALA A 21 8.29 3.63 3.02
C ALA A 21 8.17 3.22 1.53
N GLN A 22 9.04 2.34 1.04
CA GLN A 22 8.95 1.81 -0.32
C GLN A 22 7.67 0.98 -0.54
N ARG A 23 7.31 0.13 0.43
CA ARG A 23 6.06 -0.64 0.39
C ARG A 23 4.84 0.29 0.40
N LEU A 24 4.86 1.33 1.25
CA LEU A 24 3.79 2.33 1.32
C LEU A 24 3.64 3.10 0.02
N ALA A 25 4.75 3.51 -0.61
CA ALA A 25 4.74 4.21 -1.88
C ALA A 25 4.14 3.33 -3.00
N ALA A 26 4.54 2.06 -3.07
CA ALA A 26 3.99 1.12 -4.04
C ALA A 26 2.48 0.90 -3.84
N ALA A 27 2.04 0.67 -2.60
CA ALA A 27 0.62 0.52 -2.29
C ALA A 27 -0.18 1.78 -2.64
N ASN A 28 0.31 2.97 -2.28
CA ASN A 28 -0.35 4.23 -2.58
C ASN A 28 -0.44 4.54 -4.08
N ALA A 29 0.54 4.11 -4.88
CA ALA A 29 0.47 4.25 -6.34
C ALA A 29 -0.75 3.51 -6.91
N VAL A 30 -1.09 2.33 -6.38
CA VAL A 30 -2.28 1.57 -6.76
C VAL A 30 -3.56 2.20 -6.17
N LEU A 31 -3.56 2.47 -4.87
CA LEU A 31 -4.72 3.02 -4.14
C LEU A 31 -5.19 4.38 -4.66
N SER A 32 -4.26 5.17 -5.24
CA SER A 32 -4.58 6.46 -5.85
C SER A 32 -5.62 6.38 -6.97
N TRP A 33 -5.78 5.22 -7.62
CA TRP A 33 -6.86 4.98 -8.59
C TRP A 33 -8.25 5.21 -8.01
N ARG A 34 -8.44 4.86 -6.74
CA ARG A 34 -9.70 5.07 -6.00
C ARG A 34 -9.62 6.25 -5.03
N ARG A 35 -8.59 7.09 -5.13
CA ARG A 35 -8.30 8.24 -4.24
C ARG A 35 -8.11 7.85 -2.78
N LEU A 36 -7.73 6.61 -2.50
CA LEU A 36 -7.43 6.14 -1.15
C LEU A 36 -5.96 6.40 -0.81
N LYS A 37 -5.67 6.59 0.48
CA LYS A 37 -4.31 6.79 0.98
C LYS A 37 -4.02 5.88 2.16
N LEU A 38 -2.92 5.14 2.08
CA LEU A 38 -2.37 4.29 3.13
C LEU A 38 -1.23 5.02 3.85
N ASP A 39 -1.24 4.99 5.18
CA ASP A 39 -0.15 5.47 6.03
C ASP A 39 0.17 4.46 7.15
N ILE A 40 1.30 4.64 7.84
CA ILE A 40 1.68 3.84 9.01
C ILE A 40 1.22 4.56 10.27
N TRP A 41 0.52 3.85 11.13
CA TRP A 41 0.06 4.31 12.43
C TRP A 41 0.81 3.59 13.56
N GLN A 42 1.37 4.35 14.51
CA GLN A 42 2.07 3.83 15.70
C GLN A 42 3.17 2.79 15.38
N GLY A 43 3.77 2.86 14.18
CA GLY A 43 4.90 2.04 13.76
C GLY A 43 4.63 0.55 13.50
N ARG A 44 3.38 0.08 13.66
CA ARG A 44 3.00 -1.33 13.46
C ARG A 44 1.68 -1.53 12.74
N SER A 45 0.74 -0.60 12.91
CA SER A 45 -0.56 -0.64 12.26
C SER A 45 -0.53 0.20 10.98
N TYR A 46 -1.48 -0.06 10.10
CA TYR A 46 -1.73 0.75 8.92
C TYR A 46 -3.03 1.51 9.09
N VAL A 47 -3.09 2.72 8.56
CA VAL A 47 -4.31 3.50 8.44
C VAL A 47 -4.60 3.75 6.96
N LEU A 48 -5.79 3.39 6.52
CA LEU A 48 -6.30 3.65 5.19
C LEU A 48 -7.37 4.74 5.30
N ALA A 49 -7.22 5.82 4.53
CA ALA A 49 -8.12 6.96 4.55
C ALA A 49 -8.74 7.23 3.17
N ALA A 50 -10.01 7.63 3.18
CA ALA A 50 -10.77 8.08 2.02
C ALA A 50 -10.94 9.61 2.04
N PRO A 51 -11.12 10.23 0.86
CA PRO A 51 -11.27 11.69 0.76
C PRO A 51 -12.59 12.18 1.36
N THR A 52 -13.56 11.29 1.57
CA THR A 52 -14.85 11.57 2.22
C THR A 52 -14.79 11.52 3.74
N GLY A 53 -13.60 11.37 4.34
CA GLY A 53 -13.39 11.38 5.78
C GLY A 53 -13.45 10.01 6.46
N GLY A 54 -13.82 8.95 5.73
CA GLY A 54 -13.75 7.58 6.25
C GLY A 54 -12.31 7.10 6.43
N ALA A 55 -12.05 6.31 7.47
CA ALA A 55 -10.77 5.67 7.69
C ALA A 55 -10.93 4.27 8.31
N ALA A 56 -9.97 3.39 8.02
CA ALA A 56 -9.86 2.06 8.60
C ALA A 56 -8.43 1.85 9.13
N VAL A 57 -8.29 1.19 10.28
CA VAL A 57 -6.99 0.83 10.87
C VAL A 57 -6.86 -0.68 10.93
N PHE A 58 -5.73 -1.23 10.49
CA PHE A 58 -5.48 -2.67 10.47
C PHE A 58 -4.02 -3.03 10.73
N GLU A 59 -3.79 -4.19 11.31
CA GLU A 59 -2.46 -4.63 11.78
C GLU A 59 -1.59 -5.26 10.70
N ALA A 60 -2.20 -5.78 9.63
CA ALA A 60 -1.50 -6.54 8.59
C ALA A 60 -1.85 -6.03 7.19
N LEU A 61 -0.84 -5.86 6.34
CA LEU A 61 -1.02 -5.39 4.97
C LEU A 61 -1.89 -6.33 4.12
N SER A 62 -2.02 -7.60 4.51
CA SER A 62 -2.95 -8.56 3.90
C SER A 62 -4.41 -8.11 3.95
N HIS A 63 -4.78 -7.22 4.89
CA HIS A 63 -6.13 -6.68 5.01
C HIS A 63 -6.39 -5.50 4.07
N LEU A 64 -5.39 -5.05 3.32
CA LEU A 64 -5.48 -3.82 2.53
C LEU A 64 -6.67 -3.81 1.56
N TRP A 65 -6.82 -4.85 0.74
CA TRP A 65 -7.84 -4.85 -0.32
C TRP A 65 -9.26 -4.95 0.25
N PRO A 66 -9.57 -5.89 1.16
CA PRO A 66 -10.88 -5.92 1.81
C PRO A 66 -11.24 -4.60 2.51
N GLU A 67 -10.29 -3.93 3.16
CA GLU A 67 -10.54 -2.64 3.81
C GLU A 67 -10.70 -1.51 2.78
N ALA A 68 -9.99 -1.56 1.66
CA ALA A 68 -10.16 -0.61 0.55
C ALA A 68 -11.54 -0.73 -0.10
N GLU A 69 -12.04 -1.96 -0.28
CA GLU A 69 -13.37 -2.23 -0.83
C GLU A 69 -14.47 -1.70 0.07
N LYS A 70 -14.40 -2.05 1.36
CA LYS A 70 -15.34 -1.54 2.38
C LYS A 70 -15.36 -0.02 2.41
N LEU A 71 -14.19 0.60 2.39
CA LEU A 71 -14.06 2.05 2.49
C LEU A 71 -14.47 2.78 1.20
N ALA A 72 -14.23 2.18 0.04
CA ALA A 72 -14.63 2.74 -1.25
C ALA A 72 -16.08 2.42 -1.64
N GLY A 73 -16.72 1.44 -0.97
CA GLY A 73 -18.07 0.96 -1.28
C GLY A 73 -18.18 0.26 -2.65
N ARG A 74 -17.06 -0.27 -3.16
CA ARG A 74 -16.95 -0.91 -4.47
C ARG A 74 -15.75 -1.84 -4.52
N ASP A 75 -15.81 -2.84 -5.39
CA ASP A 75 -14.72 -3.79 -5.59
C ASP A 75 -13.41 -3.10 -6.00
N PHE A 76 -12.32 -3.65 -5.48
CA PHE A 76 -10.96 -3.20 -5.71
C PHE A 76 -10.12 -4.43 -6.04
N ASP A 77 -10.16 -4.82 -7.31
CA ASP A 77 -9.23 -5.81 -7.84
C ASP A 77 -7.91 -5.13 -8.24
N PRO A 78 -6.79 -5.41 -7.56
CA PRO A 78 -5.48 -4.88 -7.94
C PRO A 78 -4.96 -5.43 -9.28
N LEU A 79 -5.57 -6.49 -9.83
CA LEU A 79 -5.25 -7.09 -11.11
C LEU A 79 -6.25 -6.71 -12.22
N ASP A 80 -7.17 -5.77 -11.96
CA ASP A 80 -8.09 -5.25 -12.96
C ASP A 80 -7.33 -4.65 -14.16
N GLU A 81 -7.74 -5.03 -15.37
CA GLU A 81 -7.08 -4.59 -16.60
C GLU A 81 -7.14 -3.08 -16.79
N GLY A 82 -8.25 -2.45 -16.39
CA GLY A 82 -8.43 -0.99 -16.47
C GLY A 82 -7.50 -0.24 -15.52
N LEU A 83 -7.35 -0.74 -14.28
CA LEU A 83 -6.37 -0.24 -13.32
C LEU A 83 -4.94 -0.39 -13.85
N ILE A 84 -4.58 -1.56 -14.40
CA ILE A 84 -3.24 -1.83 -14.94
C ILE A 84 -2.94 -0.87 -16.10
N ALA A 85 -3.86 -0.71 -17.06
CA ALA A 85 -3.72 0.19 -18.19
C ALA A 85 -3.53 1.65 -17.73
N TRP A 86 -4.34 2.11 -16.76
CA TRP A 86 -4.21 3.43 -16.17
C TRP A 86 -2.87 3.65 -15.47
N MET A 87 -2.32 2.62 -14.80
CA MET A 87 -0.99 2.67 -14.18
C MET A 87 0.15 2.72 -15.19
N GLN A 88 0.01 2.07 -16.35
CA GLN A 88 0.99 2.13 -17.42
C GLN A 88 1.00 3.51 -18.08
N ASP A 89 -0.17 4.08 -18.36
CA ASP A 89 -0.33 5.41 -18.97
C ASP A 89 0.31 6.52 -18.13
N ARG A 90 0.14 6.50 -16.80
CA ARG A 90 0.78 7.49 -15.90
C ARG A 90 2.32 7.42 -15.86
N ARG A 91 2.90 6.30 -16.28
CA ARG A 91 4.36 6.11 -16.29
C ARG A 91 4.99 6.53 -17.62
N ALA A 92 4.18 6.71 -18.67
CA ALA A 92 4.60 7.23 -19.97
C ALA A 92 4.75 8.76 -19.93
#